data_AF-A0A6V8P0F9-F1
#
_entry.id   AF-A0A6V8P0F9-F1
#
_cell.length_a   1.000
_cell.length_b   1.000
_cell.length_c   1.000
_cell.angle_alpha   90.00
_cell.angle_beta   90.00
_cell.angle_gamma   90.00
#
_symmetry.space_group_name_H-M   'P 1'
#
loop_
_entity.id
_entity.type
_entity.pdbx_description
1 polymer ?
#
loop_
_entity_poly.entity_id
_entity_poly.type
_entity_poly.pdbx_seq_one_letter_code
_entity_poly.pdbx_strand_id
1 'polypeptide(L)'
;MRYSFHPEAETEFGHAIEYYEECEKNLGYDFAVEVYSAIERAVSYPKAWPIIEDEIRRALVKRFPYGILYSEETEEIFTQPTFWR
;
A
#
# COMPACT_ATOMS: atom_id res chain seq x y z
N MET A 1 -16.57 -2.45 1.04
CA MET A 1 -15.70 -3.47 0.40
C MET A 1 -14.84 -4.08 1.48
N ARG A 2 -14.64 -5.40 1.45
CA ARG A 2 -13.65 -6.05 2.31
C ARG A 2 -12.34 -6.03 1.54
N TYR A 3 -11.24 -5.84 2.25
CA TYR A 3 -9.92 -6.03 1.67
C TYR A 3 -9.13 -6.91 2.62
N SER A 4 -8.24 -7.72 2.07
CA SER A 4 -7.34 -8.57 2.83
C SER A 4 -5.92 -8.28 2.41
N PHE A 5 -5.03 -8.06 3.40
CA PHE A 5 -3.61 -8.03 3.11
C PHE A 5 -3.13 -9.42 2.78
N HIS A 6 -2.32 -9.54 1.73
CA HIS A 6 -1.55 -10.75 1.53
C HIS A 6 -0.57 -10.94 2.72
N PRO A 7 -0.33 -12.17 3.23
CA PRO A 7 0.55 -12.38 4.38
C PRO A 7 1.95 -11.79 4.20
N GLU A 8 2.48 -11.84 2.98
CA GLU A 8 3.76 -11.21 2.64
C GLU A 8 3.70 -9.69 2.71
N ALA A 9 2.59 -9.09 2.27
CA ALA A 9 2.37 -7.65 2.33
C ALA A 9 2.18 -7.16 3.78
N GLU A 10 1.50 -7.93 4.63
CA GLU A 10 1.38 -7.62 6.05
C GLU A 10 2.76 -7.63 6.74
N THR A 11 3.57 -8.64 6.45
CA THR A 11 4.94 -8.75 6.97
C THR A 11 5.81 -7.59 6.50
N GLU A 12 5.78 -7.28 5.19
CA GLU A 12 6.56 -6.19 4.60
C GLU A 12 6.11 -4.82 5.13
N PHE A 13 4.81 -4.61 5.27
CA PHE A 13 4.25 -3.39 5.87
C PHE A 13 4.69 -3.21 7.32
N GLY A 14 4.69 -4.28 8.12
CA GLY A 14 5.21 -4.27 9.49
C GLY A 14 6.69 -3.86 9.53
N HIS A 15 7.54 -4.48 8.71
CA HIS A 15 8.95 -4.12 8.62
C HIS A 15 9.15 -2.67 8.17
N ALA A 16 8.34 -2.17 7.24
CA ALA A 16 8.42 -0.78 6.80
C ALA A 16 8.03 0.21 7.91
N ILE A 17 7.00 -0.10 8.71
CA ILE A 17 6.64 0.71 9.88
C ILE A 17 7.82 0.79 10.87
N GLU A 18 8.40 -0.35 11.23
CA GLU A 18 9.54 -0.41 12.15
C GLU A 18 10.73 0.38 11.60
N TYR A 19 11.08 0.18 10.32
CA TYR A 19 12.16 0.89 9.65
C TYR A 19 11.98 2.42 9.70
N TYR A 20 10.79 2.91 9.39
CA TYR A 20 10.52 4.35 9.41
C TYR A 20 10.50 4.90 10.84
N GLU A 21 9.96 4.17 11.80
CA GLU A 21 9.97 4.57 13.21
C GLU A 21 11.39 4.65 13.79
N GLU A 22 12.30 3.76 13.36
CA GLU A 22 13.72 3.83 13.71
C GLU A 22 14.44 5.03 13.05
N CYS A 23 14.03 5.41 11.84
CA CYS A 23 14.60 6.57 11.14
C CYS A 23 14.24 7.89 11.84
N GLU A 24 12.96 8.07 12.16
CA GLU A 24 12.47 9.26 12.86
C GLU A 24 11.24 8.92 13.70
N LYS A 25 11.21 9.47 14.92
CA LYS A 25 10.10 9.24 15.86
C LYS A 25 8.76 9.69 15.25
N ASN A 26 7.76 8.83 15.28
CA ASN A 26 6.43 8.95 14.64
C ASN A 26 6.39 8.78 13.11
N LEU A 27 7.52 8.58 12.43
CA LEU A 27 7.51 8.42 10.98
C LEU A 27 6.91 7.07 10.56
N GLY A 28 7.03 6.03 11.38
CA GLY A 28 6.35 4.75 11.17
C GLY A 28 4.84 4.89 11.31
N TYR A 29 4.37 5.69 12.27
CA TYR A 29 2.95 6.03 12.39
C TYR A 29 2.44 6.83 11.18
N ASP A 30 3.18 7.86 10.75
CA ASP A 30 2.87 8.64 9.54
C ASP A 30 2.80 7.74 8.30
N PHE A 31 3.72 6.79 8.17
CA PHE A 31 3.72 5.80 7.09
C PHE A 31 2.46 4.94 7.11
N ALA A 32 2.12 4.38 8.28
CA ALA A 32 0.92 3.56 8.42
C ALA A 32 -0.35 4.34 8.02
N VAL A 33 -0.50 5.57 8.52
CA VAL A 33 -1.65 6.45 8.19
C VAL A 33 -1.73 6.72 6.69
N GLU A 34 -0.60 7.01 6.04
CA GLU A 34 -0.55 7.26 4.60
C GLU A 34 -0.87 6.02 3.76
N VAL A 35 -0.42 4.84 4.18
CA VAL A 35 -0.75 3.56 3.54
C VAL A 35 -2.24 3.26 3.68
N TYR A 36 -2.81 3.34 4.88
CA TYR A 36 -4.26 3.16 5.09
C TYR A 36 -5.07 4.17 4.28
N SER A 37 -4.63 5.43 4.22
CA SER A 37 -5.28 6.46 3.40
C SER A 37 -5.19 6.16 1.90
N ALA A 38 -4.13 5.51 1.43
CA ALA A 38 -4.03 5.05 0.04
C ALA A 38 -4.95 3.85 -0.22
N ILE A 39 -5.04 2.89 0.71
CA ILE A 39 -5.99 1.77 0.64
C ILE A 39 -7.42 2.26 0.62
N GLU A 40 -7.80 3.16 1.52
CA GLU A 40 -9.17 3.67 1.60
C GLU A 40 -9.57 4.36 0.29
N ARG A 41 -8.67 5.13 -0.31
CA ARG A 41 -8.92 5.75 -1.61
C ARG A 41 -9.00 4.69 -2.73
N ALA A 42 -8.16 3.66 -2.71
CA ALA A 42 -8.20 2.54 -3.67
C ALA A 42 -9.52 1.77 -3.58
N VAL A 43 -10.00 1.50 -2.36
CA VAL A 43 -11.26 0.81 -2.10
C VAL A 43 -12.47 1.69 -2.43
N SER A 44 -12.41 2.99 -2.14
CA SER A 44 -13.49 3.94 -2.44
C SER A 44 -13.60 4.25 -3.92
N TYR A 45 -12.45 4.27 -4.63
CA TYR A 45 -12.36 4.59 -6.05
C TYR A 45 -11.51 3.54 -6.79
N PRO A 46 -11.99 2.29 -6.89
CA PRO A 46 -11.20 1.20 -7.47
C PRO A 46 -10.76 1.46 -8.90
N LYS A 47 -11.55 2.22 -9.67
CA LYS A 47 -11.28 2.58 -11.07
C LYS A 47 -10.48 3.86 -11.26
N ALA A 48 -10.05 4.54 -10.19
CA ALA A 48 -9.33 5.81 -10.29
C ALA A 48 -7.86 5.66 -10.74
N TRP A 49 -7.25 4.49 -10.55
CA TRP A 49 -5.87 4.24 -10.96
C TRP A 49 -5.77 3.42 -12.23
N PRO A 50 -4.76 3.69 -13.09
CA PRO A 50 -4.52 2.89 -14.27
C PRO A 50 -4.10 1.46 -13.89
N ILE A 51 -4.51 0.52 -14.73
CA ILE A 51 -4.06 -0.87 -14.66
C ILE A 51 -2.59 -0.90 -15.08
N ILE A 52 -1.75 -1.55 -14.29
CA ILE A 52 -0.33 -1.72 -14.59
C ILE A 52 -0.05 -3.05 -15.29
N GLU A 53 -0.77 -4.11 -14.95
CA GLU A 53 -0.60 -5.47 -15.47
C GLU A 53 -1.88 -6.28 -15.25
N ASP A 54 -2.35 -6.99 -16.27
CA ASP A 54 -3.63 -7.74 -16.34
C ASP A 54 -4.85 -6.98 -15.78
N GLU A 55 -5.07 -7.03 -14.46
CA GLU A 55 -6.13 -6.32 -13.72
C GLU A 55 -5.64 -5.66 -12.43
N ILE A 56 -4.32 -5.70 -12.19
CA ILE A 56 -3.67 -5.10 -11.04
C ILE A 56 -3.56 -3.60 -11.26
N ARG A 57 -4.05 -2.84 -10.29
CA ARG A 57 -3.93 -1.39 -10.24
C ARG A 57 -2.94 -1.00 -9.16
N ARG A 58 -2.23 0.11 -9.38
CA ARG A 58 -1.24 0.63 -8.41
C ARG A 58 -1.65 1.99 -7.88
N ALA A 59 -2.06 2.03 -6.62
CA ALA A 59 -2.23 3.27 -5.87
C ALA A 59 -0.91 3.69 -5.23
N LEU A 60 -0.40 4.86 -5.60
CA LEU A 60 0.81 5.41 -4.97
C LEU A 60 0.49 6.03 -3.61
N VAL A 61 1.34 5.73 -2.63
CA VAL A 61 1.38 6.45 -1.36
C VAL A 61 2.03 7.81 -1.62
N LYS A 62 1.39 8.90 -1.21
CA LYS A 62 1.82 10.25 -1.63
C LYS A 62 3.11 10.69 -0.97
N ARG A 63 3.25 10.36 0.32
CA ARG A 63 4.31 10.85 1.18
C ARG A 63 5.50 9.89 1.27
N PHE A 64 5.29 8.64 0.86
CA PHE A 64 6.27 7.58 0.94
C PHE A 64 6.45 6.90 -0.41
N PRO A 65 7.66 6.41 -0.70
CA PRO A 65 7.98 5.68 -1.93
C PRO A 65 7.47 4.23 -1.83
N TYR A 66 6.16 4.12 -1.71
CA TYR A 66 5.42 2.87 -1.61
C TYR A 66 4.26 2.88 -2.59
N GLY A 67 4.01 1.72 -3.17
CA GLY A 67 2.87 1.43 -4.02
C GLY A 67 1.99 0.38 -3.36
N ILE A 68 0.69 0.58 -3.48
CA ILE A 68 -0.32 -0.39 -3.07
C ILE A 68 -0.88 -0.99 -4.35
N LEU A 69 -0.64 -2.27 -4.53
CA LEU A 69 -1.17 -3.06 -5.63
C LEU A 69 -2.47 -3.70 -5.16
N TYR A 70 -3.52 -3.55 -5.95
CA TYR A 70 -4.82 -4.12 -5.64
C TYR A 70 -5.54 -4.55 -6.93
N SER A 71 -6.42 -5.53 -6.80
CA SER A 71 -7.30 -5.98 -7.88
C SER A 71 -8.77 -5.82 -7.47
N GLU A 72 -9.64 -5.46 -8.41
CA GLU A 72 -11.08 -5.40 -8.18
C GLU A 72 -11.71 -6.79 -7.96
N GLU A 73 -11.16 -7.84 -8.58
CA GLU A 73 -11.73 -9.19 -8.50
C GLU A 73 -11.32 -9.94 -7.23
N THR A 74 -10.06 -9.85 -6.81
CA THR A 74 -9.55 -10.67 -5.71
C THR A 74 -9.76 -10.06 -4.32
N GLU A 75 -10.10 -8.76 -4.24
CA GLU A 75 -10.15 -7.99 -2.99
C GLU A 75 -8.83 -8.08 -2.17
N GLU A 76 -7.73 -8.49 -2.81
CA GLU A 76 -6.42 -8.65 -2.20
C GLU A 76 -5.57 -7.38 -2.39
N ILE A 77 -4.83 -7.07 -1.33
CA ILE A 77 -3.90 -5.94 -1.31
C ILE A 77 -2.48 -6.45 -1.11
N PHE A 78 -1.60 -5.99 -2.00
CA PHE A 78 -0.17 -6.16 -1.89
C PHE A 78 0.49 -4.80 -1.71
N THR A 79 1.49 -4.75 -0.84
CA THR A 79 2.33 -3.57 -0.67
C THR A 79 3.62 -3.83 -1.45
N GLN A 80 4.10 -2.82 -2.17
CA GLN A 80 5.35 -2.91 -2.94
C GLN A 80 6.16 -1.63 -2.75
N PRO A 81 7.43 -1.71 -2.31
CA PRO A 81 8.31 -0.56 -2.28
C PRO A 81 8.60 -0.11 -3.72
N THR A 82 8.44 1.18 -4.01
CA THR A 82 8.67 1.70 -5.37
C THR A 82 10.15 1.96 -5.67
N PHE A 83 11.04 1.69 -4.71
CA PHE A 83 12.49 1.88 -4.82
C PHE A 83 13.28 0.68 -5.36
N TRP A 84 12.68 -0.50 -5.53
CA TRP A 84 13.35 -1.61 -6.21
C TRP A 84 13.09 -1.55 -7.71
N ARG A 85 13.86 -0.72 -8.41
CA ARG A 85 14.06 -0.81 -9.86
C ARG A 85 15.48 -0.46 -10.23
#